data_AF-A0A2V5VZJ9-F1
#
_entry.id   AF-A0A2V5VZJ9-F1
#
_cell.length_a   1.000
_cell.length_b   1.000
_cell.length_c   1.000
_cell.angle_alpha   90.00
_cell.angle_beta   90.00
_cell.angle_gamma   90.00
#
_symmetry.space_group_name_H-M   'P 1'
#
loop_
_entity.id
_entity.type
_entity.pdbx_description
1 polymer ?
#
loop_
_entity_poly.entity_id
_entity_poly.type
_entity_poly.pdbx_seq_one_letter_code
_entity_poly.pdbx_strand_id
1 'polypeptide(L)'
;MNDAEFNLLLENATRRKLTAGEEARLHAHLASDPSAKAVWEEEMALSQLLHRLPDAPLATNFAAQVLEAVEREERRHRRTPRIFRRLGLRRPAQQFAAACLLLVVVALSCWQYRTVRRQRMALALANVAHSVETVSQVASLPPVEMWNDYEFISRLRQTRPEADEKLLKVLKELAMK
;
A
#
# COMPACT_ATOMS: atom_id res chain seq x y z
N MET A 1 21.90 11.83 23.07
CA MET A 1 22.29 11.32 21.75
C MET A 1 21.39 10.13 21.43
N ASN A 2 21.02 9.92 20.17
CA ASN A 2 20.21 8.76 19.79
C ASN A 2 21.10 7.53 19.55
N ASP A 3 20.55 6.32 19.69
CA ASP A 3 21.28 5.04 19.54
C ASP A 3 21.93 4.91 18.15
N ALA A 4 21.25 5.37 17.11
CA ALA A 4 21.78 5.36 15.74
C ALA A 4 23.01 6.26 15.58
N GLU A 5 23.03 7.41 16.24
CA GLU A 5 24.17 8.34 16.21
C GLU A 5 25.36 7.76 16.98
N PHE A 6 25.09 7.10 18.11
CA PHE A 6 26.11 6.39 18.88
C PHE A 6 26.75 5.27 18.07
N ASN A 7 25.94 4.42 17.41
CA ASN A 7 26.45 3.33 16.56
C ASN A 7 27.30 3.85 15.39
N LEU A 8 26.92 5.00 14.80
CA LEU A 8 27.71 5.63 13.75
C LEU A 8 29.04 6.18 14.27
N LEU A 9 29.07 6.73 15.49
CA LEU A 9 30.33 7.15 16.12
C LEU A 9 31.21 5.96 16.45
N LEU A 10 30.62 4.85 16.90
CA LEU A 10 31.31 3.59 17.16
C LEU A 10 31.98 3.05 15.88
N GLU A 11 31.22 2.95 14.78
CA GLU A 11 31.77 2.51 13.49
C GLU A 11 32.87 3.46 12.99
N ASN A 12 32.67 4.77 13.14
CA ASN A 12 33.69 5.72 12.74
C ASN A 12 34.97 5.57 13.56
N ALA A 13 34.86 5.32 14.87
CA ALA A 13 35.99 5.14 15.76
C ALA A 13 36.83 3.90 15.45
N THR A 14 36.22 2.82 14.95
CA THR A 14 36.96 1.61 14.53
C THR A 14 37.71 1.81 13.22
N ARG A 15 37.17 2.63 12.31
CA ARG A 15 37.77 2.90 10.98
C ARG A 15 38.79 4.02 10.99
N ARG A 16 38.55 5.07 11.78
CA ARG A 16 39.36 6.30 11.82
C ARG A 16 39.37 6.92 13.21
N LYS A 17 40.32 7.81 13.45
CA LYS A 17 40.28 8.65 14.64
C LYS A 17 39.06 9.59 14.60
N LEU A 18 38.35 9.68 15.73
CA LEU A 18 37.24 10.62 15.90
C LEU A 18 37.76 12.07 15.92
N THR A 19 36.93 13.00 15.47
CA THR A 19 37.21 14.43 15.58
C THR A 19 36.90 14.94 16.99
N ALA A 20 37.52 16.05 17.41
CA ALA A 20 37.31 16.59 18.76
C ALA A 20 35.84 16.87 19.10
N GLY A 21 35.02 17.28 18.12
CA GLY A 21 33.58 17.50 18.31
C GLY A 21 32.75 16.22 18.39
N GLU A 22 33.23 15.13 17.79
CA GLU A 22 32.63 13.79 17.94
C GLU A 22 33.00 13.18 19.30
N GLU A 23 34.26 13.30 19.71
CA GLU A 23 34.75 12.85 21.02
C GLU A 23 34.00 13.53 22.17
N ALA A 24 33.81 14.86 22.10
CA ALA A 24 33.07 15.58 23.13
C ALA A 24 31.61 15.08 23.26
N ARG A 25 30.95 14.79 22.13
CA ARG A 25 29.58 14.26 22.10
C ARG A 25 29.52 12.83 22.63
N LEU A 26 30.48 12.00 22.27
CA LEU A 26 30.63 10.65 22.80
C LEU A 26 30.82 10.69 24.31
N HIS A 27 31.77 11.48 24.82
CA HIS A 27 32.02 11.60 26.26
C HIS A 27 30.79 12.08 27.03
N ALA A 28 30.06 13.05 26.51
CA ALA A 28 28.81 13.50 27.12
C ALA A 28 27.76 12.38 27.20
N HIS A 29 27.66 11.55 26.17
CA HIS A 29 26.74 10.42 26.14
C HIS A 29 27.18 9.29 27.10
N LEU A 30 28.46 8.92 27.09
CA LEU A 30 29.02 7.91 27.99
C LEU A 30 28.93 8.30 29.47
N ALA A 31 28.97 9.61 29.77
CA ALA A 31 28.77 10.11 31.12
C ALA A 31 27.30 9.99 31.58
N SER A 32 26.34 10.06 30.64
CA SER A 32 24.91 9.95 30.93
C SER A 32 24.38 8.53 30.99
N ASP A 33 25.05 7.57 30.33
CA ASP A 33 24.59 6.19 30.21
C ASP A 33 25.72 5.17 30.46
N PRO A 34 25.71 4.49 31.63
CA PRO A 34 26.68 3.44 31.95
C PRO A 34 26.64 2.23 31.01
N SER A 35 25.50 1.94 30.37
CA SER A 35 25.37 0.81 29.46
C SER A 35 26.09 1.07 28.13
N ALA A 36 25.94 2.29 27.59
CA ALA A 36 26.69 2.75 26.42
C ALA A 36 28.21 2.71 26.64
N LYS A 37 28.67 2.99 27.87
CA LYS A 37 30.09 2.90 28.24
C LYS A 37 30.63 1.48 28.16
N ALA A 38 29.88 0.49 28.66
CA ALA A 38 30.29 -0.91 28.58
C ALA A 38 30.44 -1.37 27.11
N VAL A 39 29.46 -1.03 26.27
CA VAL A 39 29.48 -1.35 24.82
C VAL A 39 30.69 -0.70 24.14
N TRP A 40 30.94 0.58 24.43
CA TRP A 40 32.09 1.30 23.88
C TRP A 40 33.43 0.65 24.26
N GLU A 41 33.61 0.30 25.52
CA GLU A 41 34.85 -0.33 26.00
C GLU A 41 35.09 -1.71 25.37
N GLU A 42 34.04 -2.52 25.25
CA GLU A 42 34.10 -3.85 24.61
C GLU A 42 34.52 -3.76 23.14
N GLU A 43 33.87 -2.88 22.39
CA GLU A 43 34.12 -2.69 20.95
C GLU A 43 35.52 -2.12 20.68
N MET A 44 35.97 -1.17 21.51
CA MET A 44 37.33 -0.63 21.41
C MET A 44 38.39 -1.68 21.79
N ALA A 45 38.13 -2.51 22.80
CA ALA A 45 39.02 -3.62 23.15
C ALA A 45 39.12 -4.65 22.02
N LEU A 46 37.98 -5.04 21.43
CA LEU A 46 37.93 -5.94 20.26
C LEU A 46 38.73 -5.36 19.09
N SER A 47 38.50 -4.09 18.75
CA SER A 47 39.20 -3.42 17.66
C SER A 47 40.72 -3.39 17.85
N GLN A 48 41.18 -3.16 19.08
CA GLN A 48 42.60 -3.22 19.41
C GLN A 48 43.19 -4.63 19.25
N LEU A 49 42.45 -5.67 19.63
CA LEU A 49 42.87 -7.05 19.45
C LEU A 49 42.96 -7.41 17.96
N LEU A 50 41.99 -6.98 17.16
CA LEU A 50 42.01 -7.17 15.70
C LEU A 50 43.18 -6.44 15.04
N HIS A 51 43.54 -5.24 15.50
CA HIS A 51 44.68 -4.50 14.96
C HIS A 51 46.04 -5.13 15.31
N ARG A 52 46.09 -5.98 16.35
CA ARG A 52 47.30 -6.74 16.71
C ARG A 52 47.48 -8.03 15.91
N LEU A 53 46.47 -8.47 15.16
CA LEU A 53 46.61 -9.65 14.31
C LEU A 53 47.62 -9.37 13.18
N PRO A 54 48.52 -10.31 12.88
CA PRO A 54 49.41 -10.16 11.74
C PRO A 54 48.61 -10.18 10.44
N ASP A 55 49.05 -9.41 9.45
CA ASP A 55 48.49 -9.45 8.11
C ASP A 55 48.56 -10.88 7.55
N ALA A 56 47.41 -11.43 7.19
CA ALA A 56 47.35 -12.76 6.61
C ALA A 56 47.98 -12.73 5.20
N PRO A 57 48.83 -13.71 4.84
CA PRO A 57 49.36 -13.79 3.49
C PRO A 57 48.23 -14.06 2.50
N LEU A 58 47.93 -13.09 1.64
CA LEU A 58 46.98 -13.29 0.55
C LEU A 58 47.64 -14.07 -0.60
N ALA A 59 46.91 -15.01 -1.18
CA ALA A 59 47.35 -15.69 -2.39
C ALA A 59 47.48 -14.67 -3.55
N THR A 60 48.54 -14.77 -4.34
CA THR A 60 48.80 -13.84 -5.47
C THR A 60 47.71 -13.86 -6.53
N ASN A 61 46.94 -14.95 -6.62
CA ASN A 61 45.83 -15.13 -7.54
C ASN A 61 44.44 -14.91 -6.89
N PHE A 62 44.38 -14.37 -5.67
CA PHE A 62 43.12 -14.17 -4.94
C PHE A 62 42.10 -13.37 -5.75
N ALA A 63 42.51 -12.25 -6.32
CA ALA A 63 41.63 -11.40 -7.14
C ALA A 63 41.06 -12.15 -8.36
N ALA A 64 41.88 -12.98 -9.01
CA ALA A 64 41.44 -13.80 -10.14
C ALA A 64 40.39 -14.85 -9.70
N GLN A 65 40.62 -15.52 -8.56
CA GLN A 65 39.67 -16.48 -8.01
C GLN A 65 38.34 -15.84 -7.60
N VAL A 66 38.38 -14.64 -7.01
CA VAL A 66 37.18 -13.88 -6.64
C VAL A 66 36.40 -13.45 -7.87
N LEU A 67 37.06 -12.88 -8.88
CA LEU A 67 36.38 -12.47 -10.12
C LEU A 67 35.74 -13.66 -10.82
N GLU A 68 36.45 -14.80 -10.89
CA GLU A 68 35.89 -16.02 -11.46
C GLU A 68 34.69 -16.54 -10.67
N ALA A 69 34.73 -16.48 -9.33
CA ALA A 69 33.61 -16.85 -8.48
C ALA A 69 32.37 -15.96 -8.72
N VAL A 70 32.56 -14.64 -8.80
CA VAL A 70 31.50 -13.67 -9.10
C VAL A 70 30.91 -13.94 -10.48
N GLU A 71 31.74 -14.11 -11.52
CA GLU A 71 31.26 -14.43 -12.86
C GLU A 71 30.45 -15.74 -12.89
N ARG A 72 30.88 -16.77 -12.14
CA ARG A 72 30.13 -18.03 -12.05
C ARG A 72 28.77 -17.82 -11.37
N GLU A 73 28.70 -17.02 -10.32
CA GLU A 73 27.47 -16.65 -9.60
C GLU A 73 26.49 -15.91 -10.52
N GLU A 74 26.99 -14.91 -11.27
CA GLU A 74 26.20 -14.16 -12.25
C GLU A 74 25.67 -15.05 -13.38
N ARG A 75 26.51 -15.97 -13.88
CA ARG A 75 26.11 -16.96 -14.89
C ARG A 75 25.07 -17.94 -14.34
N ARG A 76 25.08 -18.27 -13.04
CA ARG A 76 24.03 -19.07 -12.40
C ARG A 76 22.71 -18.31 -12.34
N HIS A 77 22.74 -17.03 -11.97
CA HIS A 77 21.54 -16.18 -11.90
C HIS A 77 20.93 -15.88 -13.28
N ARG A 78 21.77 -15.74 -14.32
CA ARG A 78 21.30 -15.56 -15.71
C ARG A 78 20.79 -16.83 -16.38
N ARG A 79 21.04 -18.01 -15.82
CA ARG A 79 20.50 -19.26 -16.37
C ARG A 79 19.03 -19.36 -16.03
N THR A 80 18.20 -18.96 -16.99
CA THR A 80 16.78 -19.33 -17.01
C THR A 80 16.68 -20.83 -16.74
N PRO A 81 15.78 -21.30 -15.85
CA PRO A 81 15.76 -22.72 -15.52
C PRO A 81 15.54 -23.51 -16.81
N ARG A 82 16.42 -24.48 -17.09
CA ARG A 82 16.42 -25.27 -18.34
C ARG A 82 15.05 -25.88 -18.66
N ILE A 83 14.23 -26.09 -17.63
CA ILE A 83 12.84 -26.55 -17.72
C ILE A 83 11.97 -25.55 -18.50
N PHE A 84 12.03 -24.25 -18.20
CA PHE A 84 11.27 -23.21 -18.93
C PHE A 84 11.72 -23.04 -20.38
N ARG A 85 13.01 -23.31 -20.67
CA ARG A 85 13.53 -23.31 -22.05
C ARG A 85 13.08 -24.54 -22.85
N ARG A 86 12.90 -25.70 -22.20
CA ARG A 86 12.34 -26.91 -22.83
C ARG A 86 10.84 -26.83 -23.04
N LEU A 87 10.10 -26.18 -22.13
CA LEU A 87 8.64 -26.15 -22.16
C LEU A 87 8.05 -25.19 -23.21
N GLY A 88 8.89 -24.52 -24.02
CA GLY A 88 8.41 -23.69 -25.12
C GLY A 88 7.44 -22.59 -24.68
N LEU A 89 7.51 -22.15 -23.41
CA LEU A 89 6.64 -21.14 -22.82
C LEU A 89 7.06 -19.76 -23.33
N ARG A 90 6.94 -19.60 -24.65
CA ARG A 90 7.05 -18.33 -25.34
C ARG A 90 5.86 -17.47 -24.93
N ARG A 91 6.12 -16.17 -24.89
CA ARG A 91 5.29 -15.02 -24.53
C ARG A 91 3.75 -15.12 -24.64
N PRO A 92 3.10 -15.79 -25.61
CA PRO A 92 1.64 -15.93 -25.62
C PRO A 92 1.04 -16.54 -24.35
N ALA A 93 1.68 -17.54 -23.73
CA ALA A 93 1.14 -18.18 -22.52
C ALA A 93 1.05 -17.21 -21.32
N GLN A 94 1.98 -16.24 -21.23
CA GLN A 94 1.93 -15.18 -20.21
C GLN A 94 0.80 -14.18 -20.49
N GLN A 95 0.52 -13.89 -21.76
CA GLN A 95 -0.61 -13.03 -22.15
C GLN A 95 -1.95 -13.68 -21.82
N PHE A 96 -2.09 -14.99 -22.04
CA PHE A 96 -3.29 -15.73 -21.65
C PHE A 96 -3.44 -15.80 -20.12
N ALA A 97 -2.36 -16.05 -19.37
CA ALA A 97 -2.41 -16.06 -17.91
C ALA A 97 -2.83 -14.70 -17.32
N ALA A 98 -2.29 -13.60 -17.88
CA ALA A 98 -2.65 -12.25 -17.47
C ALA A 98 -4.10 -11.90 -17.83
N ALA A 99 -4.58 -12.30 -19.02
CA ALA A 99 -5.97 -12.12 -19.43
C ALA A 99 -6.94 -12.90 -18.54
N CYS A 100 -6.60 -14.14 -18.18
CA CYS A 100 -7.38 -14.95 -17.23
C CYS A 100 -7.42 -14.30 -15.84
N LEU A 101 -6.29 -13.78 -15.34
CA LEU A 101 -6.24 -13.06 -14.06
C LEU A 101 -7.12 -11.80 -14.08
N LEU A 102 -7.06 -11.01 -15.15
CA LEU A 102 -7.92 -9.84 -15.32
C LEU A 102 -9.41 -10.20 -15.34
N LEU A 103 -9.78 -11.27 -16.05
CA LEU A 103 -11.17 -11.77 -16.07
C LEU A 103 -11.64 -12.20 -14.69
N VAL A 104 -10.80 -12.87 -13.90
CA VAL A 104 -11.13 -13.27 -12.53
C VAL A 104 -11.33 -12.04 -11.64
N VAL A 105 -10.45 -11.04 -11.72
CA VAL A 105 -10.59 -9.78 -10.94
C VAL A 105 -11.86 -9.03 -11.30
N VAL A 106 -12.21 -8.93 -12.58
CA VAL A 106 -13.45 -8.29 -13.05
C VAL A 106 -14.68 -9.05 -12.56
N ALA A 107 -14.67 -10.39 -12.63
CA ALA A 107 -15.76 -11.22 -12.13
C ALA A 107 -15.97 -11.07 -10.62
N LEU A 108 -14.88 -11.07 -9.83
CA LEU A 108 -14.91 -10.81 -8.39
C LEU A 108 -15.45 -9.42 -8.05
N SER A 109 -15.02 -8.39 -8.79
CA SER A 109 -15.47 -7.01 -8.60
C SER A 109 -16.97 -6.87 -8.89
N CYS A 110 -17.46 -7.51 -9.95
CA CYS A 110 -18.87 -7.52 -10.31
C CYS A 110 -19.71 -8.29 -9.28
N TRP A 111 -19.18 -9.40 -8.76
CA TRP A 111 -19.83 -10.17 -7.71
C TRP A 111 -19.94 -9.36 -6.41
N GLN A 112 -18.85 -8.71 -5.97
CA GLN A 112 -18.85 -7.83 -4.81
C GLN A 112 -19.82 -6.66 -4.97
N TYR A 113 -19.87 -6.03 -6.14
CA TYR A 113 -20.80 -4.95 -6.42
C TYR A 113 -22.27 -5.40 -6.33
N ARG A 114 -22.58 -6.60 -6.80
CA ARG A 114 -23.92 -7.20 -6.70
C ARG A 114 -24.30 -7.53 -5.25
N THR A 115 -23.38 -8.07 -4.44
CA THR A 115 -23.64 -8.36 -3.02
C THR A 115 -23.79 -7.09 -2.19
N VAL A 116 -22.98 -6.06 -2.44
CA VAL A 116 -23.07 -4.77 -1.74
C VAL A 116 -24.35 -4.00 -2.14
N ARG A 117 -24.80 -4.08 -3.41
CA ARG A 117 -26.12 -3.54 -3.81
C ARG A 117 -27.28 -4.21 -3.07
N ARG A 118 -27.23 -5.54 -2.85
CA ARG A 118 -28.26 -6.25 -2.09
C ARG A 118 -28.36 -5.79 -0.64
N GLN A 119 -27.23 -5.51 0.01
CA GLN A 119 -27.22 -4.98 1.39
C GLN A 119 -27.72 -3.54 1.49
N ARG A 120 -27.44 -2.69 0.49
CA ARG A 120 -27.96 -1.31 0.44
C ARG A 120 -29.49 -1.26 0.27
N MET A 121 -30.08 -2.22 -0.44
CA MET A 121 -31.54 -2.32 -0.53
C MET A 121 -32.19 -2.77 0.78
N ALA A 122 -31.54 -3.64 1.57
CA ALA A 122 -32.07 -4.04 2.88
C ALA A 122 -32.07 -2.89 3.90
N LEU A 123 -31.04 -2.04 3.91
CA LEU A 123 -31.00 -0.84 4.74
C LEU A 123 -31.96 0.25 4.26
N ALA A 124 -32.16 0.40 2.94
CA ALA A 124 -33.17 1.30 2.41
C ALA A 124 -34.59 0.85 2.77
N LEU A 125 -34.87 -0.46 2.77
CA LEU A 125 -36.18 -1.00 3.17
C LEU A 125 -36.44 -0.81 4.68
N ALA A 126 -35.42 -0.96 5.53
CA ALA A 126 -35.53 -0.70 6.96
C ALA A 126 -35.81 0.78 7.29
N ASN A 127 -35.17 1.71 6.58
CA ASN A 127 -35.41 3.15 6.75
C ASN A 127 -36.77 3.58 6.17
N VAL A 128 -37.19 2.99 5.05
CA VAL A 128 -38.53 3.23 4.46
C VAL A 128 -39.63 2.67 5.37
N ALA A 129 -39.44 1.51 6.02
CA ALA A 129 -40.41 0.98 6.98
C ALA A 129 -40.67 1.94 8.15
N HIS A 130 -39.61 2.58 8.68
CA HIS A 130 -39.77 3.58 9.75
C HIS A 130 -40.40 4.90 9.27
N SER A 131 -40.24 5.21 7.98
CA SER A 131 -40.85 6.37 7.31
C SER A 131 -42.33 6.16 6.95
N VAL A 132 -42.77 4.90 6.84
CA VAL A 132 -44.17 4.56 6.50
C VAL A 132 -45.06 4.59 7.75
N GLU A 133 -44.51 4.31 8.94
CA GLU A 133 -45.28 4.34 10.20
C GLU A 133 -45.67 5.77 10.62
N THR A 134 -44.88 6.77 10.27
CA THR A 134 -45.17 8.20 10.54
C THR A 134 -46.02 8.87 9.47
N VAL A 135 -46.06 8.34 8.24
CA VAL A 135 -46.93 8.87 7.15
C VAL A 135 -48.27 8.14 7.07
N SER A 136 -48.38 6.94 7.66
CA SER A 136 -49.63 6.16 7.77
C SER A 136 -50.71 6.81 8.64
N GLN A 137 -50.39 7.78 9.50
CA GLN A 137 -51.40 8.48 10.30
C GLN A 137 -52.02 9.71 9.61
N VAL A 138 -51.49 10.16 8.46
CA VAL A 138 -51.97 11.39 7.79
C VAL A 138 -52.39 11.19 6.33
N ALA A 139 -52.01 10.09 5.67
CA ALA A 139 -52.43 9.82 4.30
C ALA A 139 -53.15 8.47 4.21
N SER A 140 -54.48 8.50 4.25
CA SER A 140 -55.33 7.42 3.75
C SER A 140 -54.98 7.18 2.28
N LEU A 141 -54.08 6.22 2.03
CA LEU A 141 -53.72 5.77 0.68
C LEU A 141 -54.96 5.15 0.00
N PRO A 142 -55.30 5.57 -1.23
CA PRO A 142 -56.41 4.97 -1.95
C PRO A 142 -56.09 3.49 -2.30
N PRO A 143 -57.13 2.62 -2.39
CA PRO A 143 -56.95 1.19 -2.65
C PRO A 143 -56.11 0.87 -3.89
N VAL A 144 -55.36 -0.24 -3.80
CA VAL A 144 -54.40 -0.75 -4.80
C VAL A 144 -54.95 -0.86 -6.23
N GLU A 145 -56.27 -0.94 -6.39
CA GLU A 145 -56.94 -0.98 -7.70
C GLU A 145 -56.72 0.30 -8.53
N MET A 146 -56.55 1.47 -7.90
CA MET A 146 -56.29 2.73 -8.64
C MET A 146 -54.91 2.76 -9.32
N TRP A 147 -53.95 1.94 -8.86
CA TRP A 147 -52.62 1.87 -9.46
C TRP A 147 -52.56 0.98 -10.71
N ASN A 148 -53.62 0.23 -11.00
CA ASN A 148 -53.74 -0.54 -12.23
C ASN A 148 -54.40 0.25 -13.38
N ASP A 149 -54.95 1.44 -13.08
CA ASP A 149 -55.66 2.24 -14.07
C ASP A 149 -54.68 3.14 -14.84
N TYR A 150 -54.41 2.78 -16.10
CA TYR A 150 -53.43 3.47 -16.94
C TYR A 150 -53.81 4.94 -17.21
N GLU A 151 -55.11 5.25 -17.26
CA GLU A 151 -55.66 6.62 -17.36
C GLU A 151 -55.30 7.48 -16.14
N PHE A 152 -55.20 6.88 -14.95
CA PHE A 152 -54.84 7.60 -13.74
C PHE A 152 -53.33 7.92 -13.72
N ILE A 153 -52.51 6.97 -14.15
CA ILE A 153 -51.06 7.14 -14.30
C ILE A 153 -50.73 8.17 -15.40
N SER A 154 -51.50 8.19 -16.50
CA SER A 154 -51.27 9.11 -17.61
C SER A 154 -51.54 10.57 -17.21
N ARG A 155 -52.61 10.82 -16.44
CA ARG A 155 -52.94 12.16 -15.91
C ARG A 155 -51.91 12.66 -14.90
N LEU A 156 -51.43 11.79 -14.01
CA LEU A 156 -50.33 12.11 -13.07
C LEU A 156 -49.04 12.50 -13.79
N ARG A 157 -48.76 11.89 -14.96
CA ARG A 157 -47.60 12.24 -15.78
C ARG A 157 -47.76 13.59 -16.47
N GLN A 158 -48.99 13.96 -16.84
CA GLN A 158 -49.31 15.26 -17.44
C GLN A 158 -49.28 16.43 -16.44
N THR A 159 -49.47 16.17 -15.14
CA THR A 159 -49.38 17.21 -14.10
C THR A 159 -47.96 17.43 -13.56
N ARG A 160 -46.92 16.82 -14.16
CA ARG A 160 -45.53 17.13 -13.79
C ARG A 160 -45.25 18.57 -14.27
N PRO A 161 -45.05 19.55 -13.38
CA PRO A 161 -44.81 20.91 -13.82
C PRO A 161 -43.50 20.92 -14.62
N GLU A 162 -43.54 21.48 -15.83
CA GLU A 162 -42.34 21.78 -16.61
C GLU A 162 -41.33 22.46 -15.69
N ALA A 163 -40.12 21.93 -15.63
CA ALA A 163 -39.05 22.46 -14.81
C ALA A 163 -38.93 23.96 -15.08
N ASP A 164 -39.27 24.79 -14.08
CA ASP A 164 -39.37 26.23 -14.23
C ASP A 164 -37.98 26.79 -14.61
N GLU A 165 -37.78 27.02 -15.90
CA GLU A 165 -36.49 27.40 -16.48
C GLU A 165 -35.95 28.70 -15.89
N LYS A 166 -36.85 29.52 -15.30
CA LYS A 166 -36.49 30.72 -14.54
C LYS A 166 -35.71 30.37 -13.26
N LEU A 167 -36.06 29.29 -12.57
CA LEU A 167 -35.37 28.84 -11.36
C LEU A 167 -33.96 28.33 -11.67
N LEU A 168 -33.80 27.64 -12.81
CA LEU A 168 -32.49 27.17 -13.30
C LEU A 168 -31.59 28.34 -13.73
N LYS A 169 -32.16 29.41 -14.32
CA LYS A 169 -31.41 30.63 -14.65
C LYS A 169 -30.88 31.36 -13.41
N VAL A 170 -31.70 31.50 -12.36
CA VAL A 170 -31.28 32.15 -11.10
C VAL A 170 -30.18 31.36 -10.39
N LEU A 171 -30.28 30.02 -10.39
CA LEU A 171 -29.24 29.14 -9.83
C LEU A 171 -27.92 29.25 -10.58
N LYS A 172 -27.97 29.45 -11.91
CA LYS A 172 -26.79 29.58 -12.75
C LYS A 172 -26.11 30.95 -12.60
N GLU A 173 -26.86 32.03 -12.41
CA GLU A 173 -26.28 33.35 -12.11
C GLU A 173 -25.63 33.41 -10.72
N LEU A 174 -26.22 32.76 -9.71
CA LEU A 174 -25.64 32.66 -8.36
C LEU A 174 -24.35 31.82 -8.32
N ALA A 175 -24.19 30.85 -9.23
CA ALA A 175 -22.99 30.02 -9.31
C ALA A 175 -21.82 30.68 -10.06
N MET A 176 -22.05 31.83 -10.71
CA MET A 176 -21.04 32.52 -11.53
C MET A 176 -20.54 33.84 -10.92
N LYS A 177 -20.88 34.10 -9.65
CA LYS A 177 -20.40 35.23 -8.84
C LYS A 177 -19.52 34.71 -7.71
#